data_AF-A0A1W9S1L1-F1
#
_entry.id   AF-A0A1W9S1L1-F1
#
_cell.length_a   1.000
_cell.length_b   1.000
_cell.length_c   1.000
_cell.angle_alpha   90.00
_cell.angle_beta   90.00
_cell.angle_gamma   90.00
#
_symmetry.space_group_name_H-M   'P 1'
#
loop_
_entity.id
_entity.type
_entity.pdbx_description
1 polymer ?
#
loop_
_entity_poly.entity_id
_entity_poly.type
_entity_poly.pdbx_seq_one_letter_code
_entity_poly.pdbx_strand_id
1 'polypeptide(L)'
;MRNSNSLIGFRVDASDSIGFGHVVRCLALAEYMLDYGHDVVFITRDLDKVKRATGDRYTIMEIENDSADSILSKVHPRVMVIDLREGGEQLSEELISRVSNVVLISDFPRYVPPLIDIYCFPTFIPLDIEIPASVKVFGGGKYILLRREIINYIGRSSEVRKDVENITVILGGGYRKRDEMEV
;
A
#
# COMPACT_ATOMS: atom_id res chain seq x y z
N MET A 1 -16.26 17.73 16.99
CA MET A 1 -15.75 18.65 15.94
C MET A 1 -15.48 17.80 14.70
N ARG A 2 -16.20 18.09 13.60
CA ARG A 2 -16.16 17.48 12.24
C ARG A 2 -15.82 15.97 12.14
N ASN A 3 -16.82 15.09 12.34
CA ASN A 3 -16.86 13.80 11.64
C ASN A 3 -17.38 14.06 10.22
N SER A 4 -16.51 14.53 9.32
CA SER A 4 -16.77 14.39 7.89
C SER A 4 -16.05 13.12 7.46
N ASN A 5 -16.79 12.08 7.07
CA ASN A 5 -16.25 10.94 6.34
C ASN A 5 -15.35 11.50 5.24
N SER A 6 -14.06 11.17 5.33
CA SER A 6 -13.07 11.60 4.36
C SER A 6 -12.79 10.42 3.45
N LEU A 7 -12.75 10.66 2.15
CA LEU A 7 -12.38 9.62 1.20
C LEU A 7 -10.85 9.49 1.17
N ILE A 8 -10.37 8.26 1.37
CA ILE A 8 -8.97 7.90 1.30
C ILE A 8 -8.75 7.11 0.01
N GLY A 9 -7.94 7.68 -0.88
CA GLY A 9 -7.50 7.00 -2.10
C GLY A 9 -6.29 6.12 -1.83
N PHE A 10 -6.23 4.96 -2.47
CA PHE A 10 -5.06 4.08 -2.52
C PHE A 10 -4.62 3.89 -3.97
N ARG A 11 -3.49 4.48 -4.34
CA ARG A 11 -2.85 4.30 -5.65
C ARG A 11 -1.86 3.16 -5.50
N VAL A 12 -2.26 2.00 -6.01
CA VAL A 12 -1.50 0.77 -5.90
C VAL A 12 -1.73 -0.07 -7.14
N ASP A 13 -0.67 -0.69 -7.65
CA ASP A 13 -0.74 -1.68 -8.71
C ASP A 13 -0.37 -3.06 -8.17
N ALA A 14 -0.79 -4.10 -8.88
CA ALA A 14 -0.32 -5.46 -8.67
C ALA A 14 0.00 -6.06 -10.03
N SER A 15 1.04 -6.86 -10.13
CA SER A 15 1.25 -7.66 -11.33
C SER A 15 1.79 -9.02 -10.96
N ASP A 16 1.83 -9.96 -11.90
CA ASP A 16 2.41 -11.28 -11.61
C ASP A 16 3.93 -11.19 -11.35
N SER A 17 4.58 -10.16 -11.89
CA SER A 17 6.01 -9.87 -11.67
C SER A 17 6.29 -9.07 -10.38
N ILE A 18 5.34 -8.24 -9.93
CA ILE A 18 5.45 -7.43 -8.71
C ILE A 18 4.92 -8.20 -7.49
N GLY A 19 3.96 -9.10 -7.70
CA GLY A 19 3.21 -9.79 -6.66
C GLY A 19 2.13 -8.90 -6.02
N PHE A 20 1.44 -9.46 -5.02
CA PHE A 20 0.31 -8.82 -4.34
C PHE A 20 0.70 -8.08 -3.05
N GLY A 21 2.00 -7.97 -2.74
CA GLY A 21 2.48 -7.42 -1.46
C GLY A 21 1.96 -6.00 -1.18
N HIS A 22 2.10 -5.10 -2.16
CA HIS A 22 1.63 -3.71 -2.10
C HIS A 22 0.11 -3.64 -1.86
N VAL A 23 -0.66 -4.42 -2.62
CA VAL A 23 -2.13 -4.46 -2.47
C VAL A 23 -2.54 -4.99 -1.10
N VAL A 24 -1.91 -6.07 -0.62
CA VAL A 24 -2.25 -6.70 0.67
C VAL A 24 -1.96 -5.76 1.84
N ARG A 25 -0.87 -4.99 1.82
CA ARG A 25 -0.58 -4.01 2.88
C ARG A 25 -1.45 -2.77 2.78
N CYS A 26 -1.76 -2.30 1.57
CA CYS A 26 -2.73 -1.24 1.36
C CYS A 26 -4.12 -1.67 1.87
N LEU A 27 -4.51 -2.93 1.64
CA LEU A 27 -5.74 -3.51 2.19
C LEU A 27 -5.73 -3.51 3.72
N ALA A 28 -4.61 -3.87 4.36
CA ALA A 28 -4.49 -3.80 5.82
C ALA A 28 -4.73 -2.37 6.33
N LEU A 29 -4.11 -1.38 5.70
CA LEU A 29 -4.30 0.03 6.06
C LEU A 29 -5.74 0.52 5.77
N ALA A 30 -6.33 0.10 4.65
CA ALA A 30 -7.70 0.43 4.27
C ALA A 30 -8.73 -0.10 5.28
N GLU A 31 -8.55 -1.32 5.78
CA GLU A 31 -9.42 -1.89 6.82
C GLU A 31 -9.43 -0.99 8.09
N TYR A 32 -8.27 -0.44 8.48
CA TYR A 32 -8.22 0.52 9.58
C TYR A 32 -8.90 1.84 9.23
N MET A 33 -8.74 2.37 8.01
CA MET A 33 -9.42 3.61 7.62
C MET A 33 -10.94 3.48 7.71
N LEU A 34 -11.49 2.35 7.28
CA LEU A 34 -12.91 2.03 7.43
C LEU A 34 -13.34 2.01 8.91
N ASP A 35 -12.56 1.37 9.80
CA ASP A 35 -12.85 1.34 11.25
C ASP A 35 -12.89 2.75 11.87
N TYR A 36 -12.07 3.67 11.36
CA TYR A 36 -12.04 5.08 11.79
C TYR A 36 -13.14 5.94 11.15
N GLY A 37 -14.04 5.35 10.36
CA GLY A 37 -15.15 6.06 9.72
C GLY A 37 -14.71 6.86 8.49
N HIS A 38 -13.72 6.38 7.75
CA HIS A 38 -13.36 6.94 6.46
C HIS A 38 -13.85 6.04 5.32
N ASP A 39 -14.12 6.64 4.17
CA ASP A 39 -14.41 5.88 2.95
C ASP A 39 -13.11 5.56 2.21
N VAL A 40 -13.10 4.46 1.45
CA VAL A 40 -11.90 3.98 0.76
C VAL A 40 -12.18 3.72 -0.72
N VAL A 41 -11.23 4.14 -1.56
CA VAL A 41 -11.22 3.83 -3.00
C VAL A 41 -9.83 3.38 -3.43
N PHE A 42 -9.76 2.29 -4.20
CA PHE A 42 -8.53 1.82 -4.83
C PHE A 42 -8.45 2.35 -6.26
N ILE A 43 -7.25 2.75 -6.67
CA ILE A 43 -6.95 3.31 -7.99
C ILE A 43 -5.75 2.53 -8.54
N THR A 44 -5.98 1.77 -9.62
CA THR A 44 -5.05 0.74 -10.09
C THR A 44 -5.04 0.63 -11.61
N ARG A 45 -3.93 0.18 -12.19
CA ARG A 45 -3.84 -0.27 -13.59
C ARG A 45 -4.22 -1.75 -13.74
N ASP A 46 -4.38 -2.48 -12.64
CA ASP A 46 -4.61 -3.92 -12.63
C ASP A 46 -5.90 -4.25 -11.85
N LEU A 47 -7.07 -3.93 -12.45
CA LEU A 47 -8.38 -4.08 -11.80
C LEU A 47 -8.61 -5.50 -11.27
N ASP A 48 -8.42 -6.50 -12.13
CA ASP A 48 -8.69 -7.91 -11.78
C ASP A 48 -7.84 -8.39 -10.59
N LYS A 49 -6.58 -7.96 -10.53
CA LYS A 49 -5.65 -8.38 -9.47
C LYS A 49 -5.99 -7.69 -8.15
N VAL A 50 -6.26 -6.39 -8.19
CA VAL A 50 -6.70 -5.68 -6.98
C VAL A 50 -8.03 -6.26 -6.50
N LYS A 51 -9.00 -6.46 -7.40
CA LYS A 51 -10.30 -7.06 -7.09
C LYS A 51 -10.18 -8.46 -6.50
N ARG A 52 -9.26 -9.29 -6.99
CA ARG A 52 -8.96 -10.60 -6.42
C ARG A 52 -8.48 -10.53 -4.98
N ALA A 53 -7.70 -9.51 -4.62
CA ALA A 53 -7.19 -9.34 -3.26
C ALA A 53 -8.20 -8.66 -2.32
N THR A 54 -8.98 -7.69 -2.82
CA THR A 54 -9.90 -6.89 -2.01
C THR A 54 -11.30 -7.51 -1.90
N GLY A 55 -11.72 -8.29 -2.90
CA GLY A 55 -13.11 -8.73 -3.11
C GLY A 55 -14.02 -7.56 -3.50
N ASP A 56 -15.33 -7.74 -3.37
CA ASP A 56 -16.33 -6.69 -3.66
C ASP A 56 -16.52 -5.69 -2.50
N ARG A 57 -15.58 -5.65 -1.53
CA ARG A 57 -15.66 -4.82 -0.32
C ARG A 57 -15.34 -3.34 -0.56
N TYR A 58 -14.67 -3.02 -1.66
CA TYR A 58 -14.13 -1.68 -1.91
C TYR A 58 -14.50 -1.19 -3.30
N THR A 59 -14.66 0.12 -3.44
CA THR A 59 -14.69 0.75 -4.76
C THR A 59 -13.30 0.68 -5.37
N ILE A 60 -13.22 0.24 -6.63
CA ILE A 60 -11.97 0.15 -7.38
C ILE A 60 -12.17 0.89 -8.70
N MET A 61 -11.26 1.80 -9.01
CA MET A 61 -11.22 2.59 -10.22
C MET A 61 -10.01 2.14 -11.06
N GLU A 62 -10.27 1.72 -12.29
CA GLU A 62 -9.23 1.27 -13.22
C GLU A 62 -8.66 2.43 -14.03
N ILE A 63 -7.34 2.43 -14.19
CA ILE A 63 -6.57 3.31 -15.07
C ILE A 63 -6.35 2.58 -16.40
N GLU A 64 -7.24 2.80 -17.38
CA GLU A 64 -7.18 2.08 -18.66
C GLU A 64 -6.21 2.71 -19.68
N ASN A 65 -6.22 4.05 -19.84
CA ASN A 65 -5.40 4.76 -20.85
C ASN A 65 -4.96 6.18 -20.45
N ASP A 66 -5.59 6.75 -19.42
CA ASP A 66 -5.29 8.10 -18.94
C ASP A 66 -4.34 8.06 -17.73
N SER A 67 -3.82 9.21 -17.32
CA SER A 67 -3.17 9.34 -16.01
C SER A 67 -4.16 9.08 -14.88
N ALA A 68 -3.66 8.64 -13.72
CA ALA A 68 -4.42 8.59 -12.47
C ALA A 68 -5.13 9.93 -12.15
N ASP A 69 -4.57 11.05 -12.62
CA ASP A 69 -5.12 12.40 -12.47
C ASP A 69 -6.57 12.52 -12.96
N SER A 70 -6.90 11.85 -14.07
CA SER A 70 -8.24 11.86 -14.66
C SER A 70 -9.30 11.26 -13.73
N ILE A 71 -8.94 10.16 -13.04
CA ILE A 71 -9.80 9.49 -12.06
C ILE A 71 -9.93 10.37 -10.82
N LEU A 72 -8.83 10.97 -10.38
CA LEU A 72 -8.80 11.78 -9.16
C LEU A 72 -9.60 13.06 -9.29
N SER A 73 -9.68 13.63 -10.51
CA SER A 73 -10.58 14.73 -10.85
C SER A 73 -12.07 14.40 -10.72
N LYS A 74 -12.43 13.11 -10.62
CA LYS A 74 -13.81 12.64 -10.42
C LYS A 74 -14.04 12.24 -8.97
N VAL A 75 -13.08 11.52 -8.40
CA VAL A 75 -13.18 10.86 -7.09
C VAL A 75 -12.92 11.83 -5.93
N HIS A 76 -12.03 12.81 -6.10
CA HIS A 76 -11.69 13.83 -5.10
C HIS A 76 -11.36 13.27 -3.69
N PRO A 77 -10.39 12.34 -3.56
CA PRO A 77 -9.98 11.88 -2.24
C PRO A 77 -9.37 13.01 -1.43
N ARG A 78 -9.62 13.02 -0.11
CA ARG A 78 -8.98 13.98 0.81
C ARG A 78 -7.53 13.62 1.04
N VAL A 79 -7.23 12.32 1.16
CA VAL A 79 -5.88 11.79 1.39
C VAL A 79 -5.55 10.78 0.31
N MET A 80 -4.33 10.85 -0.21
CA MET A 80 -3.83 9.92 -1.21
C MET A 80 -2.70 9.08 -0.63
N VAL A 81 -2.92 7.78 -0.49
CA VAL A 81 -1.89 6.79 -0.15
C VAL A 81 -1.32 6.20 -1.43
N ILE A 82 -0.02 6.26 -1.61
CA ILE A 82 0.67 5.75 -2.79
C ILE A 82 1.61 4.65 -2.36
N ASP A 83 1.49 3.53 -3.05
CA ASP A 83 2.28 2.35 -2.82
C ASP A 83 2.61 1.71 -4.16
N LEU A 84 3.54 2.36 -4.87
CA LEU A 84 3.99 1.96 -6.18
C LEU A 84 5.45 1.52 -6.12
N ARG A 85 5.80 0.60 -7.01
CA ARG A 85 7.19 0.22 -7.21
C ARG A 85 7.96 1.39 -7.82
N GLU A 86 9.27 1.38 -7.65
CA GLU A 86 10.15 2.40 -8.21
C GLU A 86 10.04 2.45 -9.74
N GLY A 87 9.84 3.65 -10.28
CA GLY A 87 9.54 3.87 -11.71
C GLY A 87 8.05 3.81 -12.06
N GLY A 88 7.16 3.53 -11.10
CA GLY A 88 5.73 3.77 -11.23
C GLY A 88 5.42 5.25 -11.44
N GLU A 89 4.23 5.54 -11.97
CA GLU A 89 3.75 6.91 -12.21
C GLU A 89 3.89 7.75 -10.93
N GLN A 90 4.81 8.70 -10.96
CA GLN A 90 5.00 9.66 -9.88
C GLN A 90 3.79 10.60 -9.86
N LEU A 91 3.40 11.04 -8.67
CA LEU A 91 2.31 12.00 -8.55
C LEU A 91 2.64 13.27 -9.33
N SER A 92 1.69 13.75 -10.14
CA SER A 92 1.80 15.07 -10.74
C SER A 92 1.57 16.17 -9.70
N GLU A 93 2.14 17.35 -9.92
CA GLU A 93 1.86 18.53 -9.08
C GLU A 93 0.35 18.83 -9.03
N GLU A 94 -0.34 18.59 -10.15
CA GLU A 94 -1.79 18.73 -10.27
C GLU A 94 -2.52 17.84 -9.27
N LEU A 95 -2.13 16.57 -9.15
CA LEU A 95 -2.71 15.63 -8.21
C LEU A 95 -2.50 16.05 -6.77
N ILE A 96 -1.29 16.47 -6.41
CA ILE A 96 -0.99 16.97 -5.07
C ILE A 96 -1.85 18.19 -4.73
N SER A 97 -2.07 19.09 -5.67
CA SER A 97 -2.89 20.29 -5.44
C SER A 97 -4.36 19.99 -5.11
N ARG A 98 -4.84 18.78 -5.45
CA ARG A 98 -6.25 18.37 -5.30
C ARG A 98 -6.50 17.60 -4.00
N VAL A 99 -5.47 17.18 -3.29
CA VAL A 99 -5.59 16.41 -2.05
C VAL A 99 -5.05 17.20 -0.86
N SER A 100 -5.56 16.92 0.34
CA SER A 100 -5.07 17.58 1.56
C SER A 100 -3.77 16.97 2.07
N ASN A 101 -3.57 15.67 1.86
CA ASN A 101 -2.37 14.97 2.27
C ASN A 101 -1.97 13.87 1.31
N VAL A 102 -0.67 13.73 1.12
CA VAL A 102 -0.02 12.68 0.36
C VAL A 102 0.80 11.79 1.28
N VAL A 103 0.49 10.50 1.27
CA VAL A 103 1.19 9.46 2.02
C VAL A 103 1.92 8.55 1.04
N LEU A 104 3.23 8.43 1.18
CA LEU A 104 4.02 7.47 0.42
C LEU A 104 4.38 6.28 1.31
N ILE A 105 4.08 5.06 0.85
CA ILE A 105 4.59 3.82 1.44
C ILE A 105 5.81 3.38 0.62
N SER A 106 6.93 3.11 1.28
CA SER A 106 8.15 2.68 0.61
C SER A 106 8.87 1.59 1.39
N ASP A 107 9.50 0.66 0.65
CA ASP A 107 10.32 -0.43 1.21
C ASP A 107 11.82 -0.15 1.15
N PHE A 108 12.22 0.76 0.27
CA PHE A 108 13.62 1.06 -0.01
C PHE A 108 13.83 2.57 0.10
N PRO A 109 14.37 3.04 1.24
CA PRO A 109 14.54 4.46 1.44
C PRO A 109 15.76 4.90 0.64
N ARG A 110 15.53 5.50 -0.52
CA ARG A 110 16.61 6.10 -1.33
C ARG A 110 16.58 7.61 -1.33
N TYR A 111 15.38 8.17 -1.39
CA TYR A 111 15.11 9.59 -1.23
C TYR A 111 13.63 9.76 -0.91
N VAL A 112 13.30 10.94 -0.38
CA VAL A 112 11.92 11.37 -0.20
C VAL A 112 11.50 12.19 -1.43
N PRO A 113 10.51 11.75 -2.23
CA PRO A 113 10.02 12.54 -3.34
C PRO A 113 9.50 13.90 -2.87
N PRO A 114 9.59 14.95 -3.72
CA PRO A 114 8.95 16.21 -3.40
C PRO A 114 7.44 15.99 -3.27
N LEU A 115 6.76 16.92 -2.57
CA LEU A 115 5.30 16.99 -2.51
C LEU A 115 4.60 15.84 -1.74
N ILE A 116 5.35 15.10 -0.91
CA ILE A 116 4.77 14.20 0.09
C ILE A 116 4.63 14.90 1.45
N ASP A 117 3.58 14.56 2.19
CA ASP A 117 3.40 15.03 3.58
C ASP A 117 3.84 13.97 4.59
N ILE A 118 3.63 12.71 4.23
CA ILE A 118 3.87 11.56 5.11
C ILE A 118 4.68 10.50 4.37
N TYR A 119 5.80 10.09 4.97
CA TYR A 119 6.62 8.97 4.53
C TYR A 119 6.43 7.79 5.49
N CYS A 120 5.71 6.77 5.03
CA CYS A 120 5.51 5.52 5.75
C CYS A 120 6.54 4.49 5.28
N PHE A 121 7.33 4.00 6.23
CA PHE A 121 8.44 3.08 5.97
C PHE A 121 8.31 1.82 6.84
N PRO A 122 7.39 0.90 6.48
CA PRO A 122 6.98 -0.21 7.33
C PRO A 122 7.97 -1.39 7.28
N THR A 123 9.27 -1.13 7.41
CA THR A 123 10.33 -2.15 7.36
C THR A 123 11.21 -2.12 8.62
N PHE A 124 12.08 -3.12 8.77
CA PHE A 124 13.10 -3.16 9.82
C PHE A 124 14.45 -2.55 9.39
N ILE A 125 14.54 -2.06 8.15
CA ILE A 125 15.76 -1.47 7.63
C ILE A 125 15.98 -0.11 8.34
N PRO A 126 17.23 0.26 8.65
CA PRO A 126 17.52 1.61 9.13
C PRO A 126 17.17 2.66 8.06
N LEU A 127 16.55 3.75 8.48
CA LEU A 127 16.26 4.87 7.60
C LEU A 127 17.49 5.79 7.54
N ASP A 128 18.30 5.65 6.50
CA ASP A 128 19.57 6.40 6.31
C ASP A 128 19.49 7.31 5.06
N ILE A 129 18.52 8.24 5.10
CA ILE A 129 18.33 9.25 4.06
C ILE A 129 18.00 10.60 4.71
N GLU A 130 18.28 11.68 3.99
CA GLU A 130 17.82 13.01 4.37
C GLU A 130 16.30 13.11 4.18
N ILE A 131 15.63 13.67 5.19
CA ILE A 131 14.17 13.83 5.20
C ILE A 131 13.87 15.30 5.38
N PRO A 132 13.10 15.93 4.47
CA PRO A 132 12.69 17.31 4.63
C PRO A 132 11.92 17.50 5.95
N ALA A 133 12.18 18.60 6.66
CA ALA A 133 11.54 18.89 7.95
C ALA A 133 10.00 18.99 7.87
N SER A 134 9.45 19.25 6.68
CA SER A 134 8.01 19.29 6.40
C SER A 134 7.36 17.90 6.34
N VAL A 135 8.15 16.82 6.21
CA VAL A 135 7.65 15.46 6.01
C VAL A 135 7.57 14.72 7.33
N LYS A 136 6.40 14.16 7.64
CA LYS A 136 6.21 13.30 8.81
C LYS A 136 6.61 11.87 8.48
N VAL A 137 7.36 11.23 9.37
CA VAL A 137 7.88 9.87 9.14
C VAL A 137 7.26 8.87 10.09
N PHE A 138 6.74 7.78 9.52
CA PHE A 138 6.27 6.61 10.25
C PHE A 138 7.08 5.40 9.80
N GLY A 139 8.27 5.22 10.40
CA GLY A 139 9.20 4.15 10.06
C GLY A 139 9.44 3.10 11.16
N GLY A 140 9.84 1.90 10.75
CA GLY A 140 10.25 0.82 11.64
C GLY A 140 9.17 -0.25 11.87
N GLY A 141 9.56 -1.31 12.58
CA GLY A 141 8.70 -2.46 12.88
C GLY A 141 7.36 -2.13 13.57
N LYS A 142 7.28 -1.00 14.26
CA LYS A 142 6.04 -0.51 14.90
C LYS A 142 4.95 -0.08 13.91
N TYR A 143 5.30 0.18 12.65
CA TYR A 143 4.35 0.61 11.62
C TYR A 143 4.17 -0.43 10.52
N ILE A 144 4.55 -1.69 10.77
CA ILE A 144 4.28 -2.77 9.81
C ILE A 144 2.78 -2.90 9.61
N LEU A 145 2.38 -2.86 8.34
CA LEU A 145 0.99 -2.97 7.92
C LEU A 145 0.62 -4.46 7.82
N LEU A 146 0.13 -5.01 8.93
CA LEU A 146 -0.33 -6.39 9.01
C LEU A 146 -1.85 -6.47 8.88
N ARG A 147 -2.34 -7.48 8.14
CA ARG A 147 -3.78 -7.76 8.09
C ARG A 147 -4.29 -8.22 9.46
N ARG A 148 -5.55 -7.91 9.74
CA ARG A 148 -6.19 -8.18 11.04
C ARG A 148 -6.11 -9.65 11.45
N GLU A 149 -6.15 -10.58 10.50
CA GLU A 149 -6.00 -11.99 10.77
C GLU A 149 -4.66 -12.29 11.42
N ILE A 150 -3.56 -11.75 10.88
CA ILE A 150 -2.22 -11.93 11.44
C ILE A 150 -2.16 -11.31 12.84
N ILE A 151 -2.67 -10.08 12.99
CA ILE A 151 -2.68 -9.37 14.28
C ILE A 151 -3.45 -10.15 15.35
N ASN A 152 -4.58 -10.76 15.00
CA ASN A 152 -5.39 -11.57 15.91
C ASN A 152 -4.70 -12.87 16.36
N TYR A 153 -3.63 -13.29 15.67
CA TYR A 153 -2.77 -14.39 16.07
C TYR A 153 -1.56 -13.96 16.91
N ILE A 154 -1.19 -12.67 16.91
CA ILE A 154 -0.09 -12.17 17.74
C ILE A 154 -0.42 -12.38 19.21
N GLY A 155 0.54 -12.93 19.97
CA GLY A 155 0.40 -13.16 21.40
C GLY A 155 -0.35 -14.45 21.78
N ARG A 156 -0.85 -15.22 20.81
CA ARG A 156 -1.32 -16.58 21.09
C ARG A 156 -0.13 -17.47 21.41
N SER A 157 -0.23 -18.24 22.50
CA SER A 157 0.77 -19.24 22.84
C SER A 157 0.75 -20.35 21.78
N SER A 158 1.86 -20.51 21.06
CA SER A 158 2.14 -21.71 20.31
C SER A 158 3.13 -22.57 21.09
N GLU A 159 2.85 -23.86 21.19
CA GLU A 159 3.86 -24.81 21.67
C GLU A 159 4.92 -24.96 20.57
N VAL A 160 6.16 -24.62 20.92
CA VAL A 160 7.30 -24.91 20.04
C VAL A 160 7.55 -26.41 20.10
N ARG A 161 7.20 -27.11 19.02
CA ARG A 161 7.43 -28.56 18.89
C ARG A 161 8.93 -28.83 18.86
N LYS A 162 9.36 -29.93 19.52
CA LYS A 162 10.77 -30.35 19.52
C LYS A 162 11.21 -30.88 18.16
N ASP A 163 10.31 -31.58 17.46
CA ASP A 163 10.57 -32.19 16.17
C ASP A 163 9.82 -31.47 15.05
N VAL A 164 10.51 -31.23 13.92
CA VAL A 164 9.93 -30.64 12.72
C VAL A 164 9.32 -31.75 11.87
N GLU A 165 8.01 -31.96 12.02
CA GLU A 165 7.27 -32.97 11.26
C GLU A 165 6.74 -32.44 9.93
N ASN A 166 6.48 -31.14 9.84
CA ASN A 166 5.84 -30.49 8.71
C ASN A 166 6.53 -29.18 8.38
N ILE A 167 6.73 -28.91 7.09
CA ILE A 167 7.30 -27.65 6.60
C ILE A 167 6.23 -26.96 5.75
N THR A 168 5.86 -25.74 6.14
CA THR A 168 5.06 -24.86 5.30
C THR A 168 5.98 -23.94 4.51
N VAL A 169 5.83 -23.93 3.20
CA VAL A 169 6.59 -23.04 2.30
C VAL A 169 5.64 -21.96 1.76
N ILE A 170 6.00 -20.70 1.98
CA ILE A 170 5.26 -19.52 1.49
C ILE A 170 6.24 -18.68 0.66
N LEU A 171 5.98 -18.56 -0.64
CA LEU A 171 6.83 -17.81 -1.58
C LEU A 171 6.30 -16.41 -1.90
N GLY A 172 5.25 -15.98 -1.20
CA GLY A 172 4.53 -14.73 -1.50
C GLY A 172 3.47 -14.91 -2.60
N GLY A 173 2.86 -13.79 -3.00
CA GLY A 173 1.75 -13.78 -3.96
C GLY A 173 2.15 -13.66 -5.44
N GLY A 174 3.41 -13.35 -5.73
CA GLY A 174 3.93 -13.29 -7.11
C GLY A 174 4.75 -14.53 -7.40
N TYR A 175 4.45 -15.22 -8.51
CA TYR A 175 5.24 -16.37 -8.95
C TYR A 175 5.65 -16.16 -10.41
N ARG A 176 6.95 -16.02 -10.65
CA ARG A 176 7.53 -16.15 -12.00
C ARG A 176 7.92 -17.60 -12.21
N LYS A 177 7.44 -18.22 -13.31
CA LYS A 177 8.03 -19.48 -13.77
C LYS A 177 9.49 -19.23 -14.15
N ARG A 178 10.39 -20.17 -13.81
CA ARG A 178 11.82 -20.09 -14.17
C ARG A 178 12.06 -19.89 -15.67
N ASP A 179 11.13 -20.36 -16.52
CA ASP A 179 11.27 -20.34 -17.97
C ASP A 179 11.03 -18.96 -18.62
N GLU A 180 10.64 -17.94 -17.84
CA GLU A 180 10.43 -16.56 -18.29
C GLU A 180 11.56 -15.60 -17.88
N MET A 181 12.66 -16.13 -17.33
CA MET A 181 13.89 -15.35 -17.16
C MET A 181 14.69 -15.45 -18.46
N GLU A 182 14.52 -14.47 -19.36
CA GLU A 182 15.49 -14.27 -20.43
C GLU A 182 16.88 -14.12 -19.80
N VAL A 183 17.81 -14.97 -20.25
CA VAL A 183 19.24 -14.96 -19.90
C VAL A 183 19.92 -13.78 -20.56
#